data_AF-A0A941YAR1-F1
#
_entry.id   AF-A0A941YAR1-F1
#
_cell.length_a   1.000
_cell.length_b   1.000
_cell.length_c   1.000
_cell.angle_alpha   90.00
_cell.angle_beta   90.00
_cell.angle_gamma   90.00
#
_symmetry.space_group_name_H-M   'P 1'
#
loop_
_entity.id
_entity.type
_entity.pdbx_description
1 polymer ?
#
loop_
_entity_poly.entity_id
_entity_poly.type
_entity_poly.pdbx_seq_one_letter_code
_entity_poly.pdbx_strand_id
1 'polypeptide(L)'
;MLSKLLRVGEGRMVKRLKKVAEYVNTLSDDVEKLSDAELRAKTDEFKKRVAGGEDIDDLLPEAFAVAREASWRVLSQRHFDVQVMGGAALHFGNVAEMKTGEGKTLTAVLPSYLNALSGDGVHVVTVNDYLAKRDSEWMGRVHRFLGLDVGVILSGLTADERRAAYAADITYGTNN
;
A
#
# COMPACT_ATOMS: atom_id res chain seq x y z
N MET A 1 29.33 1.02 19.83
CA MET A 1 29.05 -0.43 19.92
C MET A 1 27.55 -0.74 19.86
N LEU A 2 26.68 -0.05 20.63
CA LEU A 2 25.22 -0.20 20.54
C LEU A 2 24.65 0.04 19.13
N SER A 3 25.12 1.06 18.41
CA SER A 3 24.65 1.35 17.04
C SER A 3 24.98 0.25 16.03
N LYS A 4 26.10 -0.46 16.18
CA LYS A 4 26.38 -1.64 15.35
C LYS A 4 25.45 -2.79 15.72
N LEU A 5 25.16 -2.98 17.01
CA LEU A 5 24.28 -4.04 17.52
C LEU A 5 22.81 -3.83 17.10
N LEU A 6 22.32 -2.59 17.11
CA LEU A 6 20.99 -2.22 16.60
C LEU A 6 20.86 -2.42 15.08
N ARG A 7 21.97 -2.31 14.34
CA ARG A 7 22.02 -2.50 12.89
C ARG A 7 22.38 -3.92 12.44
N VAL A 8 22.68 -4.83 13.39
CA VAL A 8 22.94 -6.24 13.09
C VAL A 8 21.64 -6.84 12.55
N GLY A 9 21.63 -7.16 11.25
CA GLY A 9 20.46 -7.70 10.56
C GLY A 9 19.87 -6.77 9.50
N GLU A 10 20.08 -5.46 9.60
CA GLU A 10 19.59 -4.49 8.60
C GLU A 10 20.08 -4.83 7.19
N GLY A 11 21.38 -5.13 7.05
CA GLY A 11 21.95 -5.50 5.75
C GLY A 11 21.36 -6.81 5.17
N ARG A 12 20.87 -7.72 6.01
CA ARG A 12 20.18 -8.95 5.57
C ARG A 12 18.76 -8.63 5.14
N MET A 13 18.05 -7.81 5.90
CA MET A 13 16.70 -7.37 5.58
C MET A 13 16.66 -6.55 4.30
N VAL A 14 17.56 -5.57 4.13
CA VAL A 14 17.68 -4.76 2.90
C VAL A 14 17.92 -5.66 1.68
N LYS A 15 18.77 -6.70 1.79
CA LYS A 15 18.96 -7.67 0.70
C LYS A 15 17.68 -8.46 0.39
N ARG A 16 16.90 -8.85 1.41
CA ARG A 16 15.60 -9.51 1.21
C ARG A 16 14.62 -8.59 0.49
N LEU A 17 14.48 -7.34 0.95
CA LEU A 17 13.61 -6.34 0.33
C LEU A 17 14.01 -6.03 -1.12
N LYS A 18 15.31 -5.97 -1.40
CA LYS A 18 15.80 -5.81 -2.77
C LYS A 18 15.36 -6.97 -3.68
N LYS A 19 15.47 -8.21 -3.20
CA LYS A 19 14.99 -9.38 -3.95
C LYS A 19 13.49 -9.35 -4.21
N VAL A 20 12.70 -8.88 -3.23
CA VAL A 20 11.26 -8.66 -3.42
C VAL A 20 11.02 -7.66 -4.54
N ALA A 21 11.70 -6.49 -4.51
CA ALA A 21 11.55 -5.48 -5.55
C ALA A 21 11.99 -5.98 -6.94
N GLU A 22 13.09 -6.74 -7.02
CA GLU A 22 13.55 -7.40 -8.25
C GLU A 22 12.49 -8.37 -8.81
N TYR A 23 11.85 -9.17 -7.95
CA TYR A 23 10.80 -10.09 -8.37
C TYR A 23 9.50 -9.38 -8.77
N VAL A 24 9.10 -8.31 -8.06
CA VAL A 24 7.97 -7.46 -8.50
C VAL A 24 8.25 -6.85 -9.87
N ASN A 25 9.49 -6.44 -10.16
CA ASN A 25 9.86 -5.93 -11.47
C ASN A 25 9.64 -6.95 -12.58
N THR A 26 9.91 -8.25 -12.35
CA THR A 26 9.71 -9.28 -13.37
C THR A 26 8.24 -9.52 -13.74
N LEU A 27 7.30 -9.06 -12.90
CA LEU A 27 5.86 -9.17 -13.15
C LEU A 27 5.28 -7.96 -13.92
N SER A 28 6.11 -6.95 -14.23
CA SER A 28 5.64 -5.71 -14.88
C SER A 28 5.02 -5.99 -16.25
N ASP A 29 5.66 -6.81 -17.07
CA ASP A 29 5.20 -7.14 -18.42
C ASP A 29 3.84 -7.83 -18.43
N ASP A 30 3.47 -8.53 -17.35
CA ASP A 30 2.19 -9.23 -17.25
C ASP A 30 1.07 -8.25 -16.94
N VAL A 31 1.29 -7.32 -16.00
CA VAL A 31 0.28 -6.31 -15.61
C VAL A 31 0.14 -5.17 -16.62
N GLU A 32 1.21 -4.81 -17.34
CA GLU A 32 1.20 -3.76 -18.37
C GLU A 32 0.29 -4.14 -19.56
N LYS A 33 0.16 -5.44 -19.86
CA LYS A 33 -0.68 -5.95 -20.96
C LYS A 33 -2.17 -5.97 -20.60
N LEU A 34 -2.53 -5.87 -19.33
CA LEU A 34 -3.91 -5.90 -18.88
C LEU A 34 -4.61 -4.59 -19.25
N SER A 35 -5.87 -4.68 -19.68
CA SER A 35 -6.78 -3.53 -19.72
C SER A 35 -7.07 -3.02 -18.31
N ASP A 36 -7.61 -1.80 -18.20
CA ASP A 36 -7.99 -1.24 -16.89
C ASP A 36 -9.03 -2.11 -16.16
N ALA A 37 -9.94 -2.72 -16.91
CA ALA A 37 -10.95 -3.63 -16.35
C ALA A 37 -10.31 -4.92 -15.81
N GLU A 38 -9.35 -5.50 -16.54
CA GLU A 38 -8.62 -6.70 -16.10
C GLU A 38 -7.72 -6.38 -14.90
N LEU A 39 -7.06 -5.23 -14.90
CA LEU A 39 -6.21 -4.78 -13.80
C LEU A 39 -7.04 -4.55 -12.53
N ARG A 40 -8.24 -3.96 -12.64
CA ARG A 40 -9.19 -3.86 -11.52
C ARG A 40 -9.67 -5.24 -11.06
N ALA A 41 -9.96 -6.15 -11.98
CA ALA A 41 -10.47 -7.50 -11.66
C ALA A 41 -9.46 -8.34 -10.86
N LYS A 42 -8.16 -8.03 -10.92
CA LYS A 42 -7.14 -8.64 -10.05
C LYS A 42 -7.49 -8.48 -8.56
N THR A 43 -8.14 -7.39 -8.14
CA THR A 43 -8.57 -7.24 -6.75
C THR A 43 -9.56 -8.31 -6.32
N ASP A 44 -10.55 -8.63 -7.17
CA ASP A 44 -11.56 -9.67 -6.87
C ASP A 44 -10.92 -11.06 -6.87
N GLU A 45 -9.96 -11.31 -7.78
CA GLU A 45 -9.15 -12.53 -7.80
C GLU A 45 -8.36 -12.70 -6.49
N PHE A 46 -7.66 -11.65 -6.04
CA PHE A 46 -6.87 -11.71 -4.82
C PHE A 46 -7.74 -11.85 -3.57
N LYS A 47 -8.84 -11.10 -3.46
CA LYS A 47 -9.81 -11.27 -2.34
C LYS A 47 -10.33 -12.71 -2.27
N LYS A 48 -10.61 -13.35 -3.42
CA LYS A 48 -11.01 -14.76 -3.48
C LYS A 48 -9.91 -15.72 -3.03
N ARG A 49 -8.66 -15.47 -3.41
CA ARG A 49 -7.48 -16.26 -3.01
C ARG A 49 -7.24 -16.18 -1.50
N VAL A 50 -7.29 -14.98 -0.92
CA VAL A 50 -7.20 -14.77 0.54
C VAL A 50 -8.35 -15.50 1.26
N ALA A 51 -9.59 -15.34 0.80
CA ALA A 51 -10.74 -16.07 1.36
C ALA A 51 -10.62 -17.60 1.22
N GLY A 52 -9.84 -18.07 0.24
CA GLY A 52 -9.48 -19.47 0.04
C GLY A 52 -8.35 -19.97 0.94
N GLY A 53 -7.75 -19.10 1.76
CA GLY A 53 -6.70 -19.44 2.72
C GLY A 53 -5.27 -19.23 2.23
N GLU A 54 -5.06 -18.57 1.09
CA GLU A 54 -3.72 -18.15 0.66
C GLU A 54 -3.17 -17.08 1.62
N ASP A 55 -1.90 -17.20 2.00
CA ASP A 55 -1.25 -16.23 2.88
C ASP A 55 -1.13 -14.89 2.15
N ILE A 56 -1.36 -13.79 2.88
CA ILE A 56 -1.24 -12.45 2.34
C ILE A 56 0.20 -12.14 1.90
N ASP A 57 1.19 -12.75 2.57
CA ASP A 57 2.61 -12.63 2.23
C ASP A 57 2.91 -13.21 0.83
N ASP A 58 2.20 -14.28 0.44
CA ASP A 58 2.37 -14.95 -0.86
C ASP A 58 1.82 -14.09 -2.01
N LEU A 59 0.79 -13.29 -1.74
CA LEU A 59 0.20 -12.35 -2.71
C LEU A 59 1.02 -11.09 -2.94
N LEU A 60 1.98 -10.79 -2.05
CA LEU A 60 2.71 -9.52 -2.08
C LEU A 60 3.26 -9.17 -3.46
N PRO A 61 3.95 -10.08 -4.18
CA PRO A 61 4.56 -9.71 -5.46
C PRO A 61 3.55 -9.28 -6.52
N GLU A 62 2.47 -10.05 -6.66
CA GLU A 62 1.41 -9.80 -7.65
C GLU A 62 0.61 -8.55 -7.28
N ALA A 63 0.21 -8.41 -6.02
CA ALA A 63 -0.53 -7.26 -5.54
C ALA A 63 0.28 -5.96 -5.67
N PHE A 64 1.59 -6.01 -5.40
CA PHE A 64 2.47 -4.85 -5.58
C PHE A 64 2.65 -4.50 -7.05
N ALA A 65 2.78 -5.49 -7.95
CA ALA A 65 2.85 -5.23 -9.38
C ALA A 65 1.56 -4.54 -9.88
N VAL A 66 0.39 -5.03 -9.46
CA VAL A 66 -0.92 -4.44 -9.79
C VAL A 66 -1.05 -3.01 -9.25
N ALA A 67 -0.74 -2.78 -7.97
CA ALA A 67 -0.83 -1.45 -7.36
C ALA A 67 0.15 -0.44 -7.97
N ARG A 68 1.34 -0.91 -8.35
CA ARG A 68 2.36 -0.10 -9.02
C ARG A 68 1.90 0.32 -10.41
N GLU A 69 1.34 -0.60 -11.19
CA GLU A 69 0.82 -0.31 -12.52
C GLU A 69 -0.40 0.61 -12.46
N ALA A 70 -1.32 0.40 -11.51
CA ALA A 70 -2.44 1.30 -11.27
C ALA A 70 -1.98 2.72 -10.91
N SER A 71 -0.92 2.84 -10.10
CA SER A 71 -0.34 4.16 -9.76
C SER A 71 0.23 4.87 -10.98
N TRP A 72 0.89 4.13 -11.88
CA TRP A 72 1.35 4.66 -13.15
C TRP A 72 0.18 5.15 -14.02
N ARG A 73 -0.86 4.34 -14.21
CA ARG A 73 -2.02 4.72 -15.05
C ARG A 73 -2.80 5.91 -14.50
N VAL A 74 -2.99 5.97 -13.18
CA VAL A 74 -3.87 6.95 -12.54
C VAL A 74 -3.16 8.26 -12.22
N LEU A 75 -1.90 8.20 -11.82
CA LEU A 75 -1.12 9.34 -11.33
C LEU A 75 0.04 9.73 -12.25
N SER A 76 0.34 8.93 -13.28
CA SER A 76 1.57 9.05 -14.09
C SER A 76 2.83 8.99 -13.22
N GLN A 77 2.77 8.25 -12.11
CA GLN A 77 3.86 8.06 -11.16
C GLN A 77 4.02 6.58 -10.88
N ARG A 78 5.01 5.96 -11.53
CA ARG A 78 5.37 4.56 -11.31
C ARG A 78 6.34 4.48 -10.13
N HIS A 79 6.12 3.55 -9.22
CA HIS A 79 7.02 3.38 -8.08
C HIS A 79 8.45 3.08 -8.53
N PHE A 80 9.44 3.67 -7.87
CA PHE A 80 10.84 3.26 -7.96
C PHE A 80 11.09 1.99 -7.13
N ASP A 81 12.15 1.26 -7.43
CA ASP A 81 12.51 0.02 -6.71
C ASP A 81 12.66 0.25 -5.20
N VAL A 82 13.23 1.39 -4.79
CA VAL A 82 13.36 1.76 -3.37
C VAL A 82 12.01 1.97 -2.68
N GLN A 83 10.99 2.37 -3.43
CA GLN A 83 9.62 2.51 -2.90
C GLN A 83 8.96 1.14 -2.77
N VAL A 84 9.19 0.22 -3.72
CA VAL A 84 8.75 -1.18 -3.60
C VAL A 84 9.41 -1.85 -2.38
N MET A 85 10.70 -1.61 -2.16
CA MET A 85 11.41 -2.06 -0.95
C MET A 85 10.81 -1.46 0.32
N GLY A 86 10.50 -0.16 0.33
CA GLY A 86 9.86 0.51 1.45
C GLY A 86 8.46 -0.04 1.75
N GLY A 87 7.66 -0.29 0.72
CA GLY A 87 6.33 -0.90 0.84
C GLY A 87 6.40 -2.30 1.46
N ALA A 88 7.36 -3.12 1.02
CA ALA A 88 7.55 -4.46 1.58
C ALA A 88 8.03 -4.39 3.04
N ALA A 89 8.89 -3.43 3.39
CA ALA A 89 9.30 -3.22 4.78
C ALA A 89 8.11 -2.89 5.69
N LEU A 90 7.21 -2.02 5.21
CA LEU A 90 5.97 -1.64 5.92
C LEU A 90 5.02 -2.83 6.09
N HIS A 91 4.82 -3.63 5.04
CA HIS A 91 3.99 -4.83 5.12
C HIS A 91 4.52 -5.83 6.15
N PHE A 92 5.85 -6.05 6.22
CA PHE A 92 6.46 -6.87 7.26
C PHE A 92 6.53 -6.21 8.65
N GLY A 93 5.75 -5.16 8.90
CA GLY A 93 5.61 -4.52 10.21
C GLY A 93 6.80 -3.68 10.66
N ASN A 94 7.67 -3.24 9.74
CA ASN A 94 8.85 -2.44 10.06
C ASN A 94 8.63 -0.94 9.79
N VAL A 95 9.46 -0.11 10.41
CA VAL A 95 9.59 1.30 10.03
C VAL A 95 10.50 1.43 8.81
N ALA A 96 9.94 1.90 7.69
CA ALA A 96 10.72 2.20 6.49
C ALA A 96 11.34 3.61 6.58
N GLU A 97 12.61 3.70 6.98
CA GLU A 97 13.34 4.99 6.96
C GLU A 97 13.68 5.38 5.52
N MET A 98 12.83 6.23 4.93
CA MET A 98 13.02 6.80 3.60
C MET A 98 13.30 8.30 3.72
N LYS A 99 14.25 8.84 2.94
CA LYS A 99 14.56 10.28 2.96
C LYS A 99 13.40 11.12 2.44
N THR A 100 13.40 12.41 2.76
CA THR A 100 12.43 13.36 2.18
C THR A 100 12.64 13.43 0.67
N GLY A 101 11.55 13.43 -0.11
CA GLY A 101 11.59 13.37 -1.57
C GLY A 101 11.50 11.96 -2.16
N GLU A 102 11.73 10.90 -1.37
CA GLU A 102 11.64 9.50 -1.84
C GLU A 102 10.20 9.01 -2.10
N GLY A 103 9.18 9.87 -1.97
CA GLY A 103 7.78 9.53 -2.23
C GLY A 103 7.16 8.55 -1.22
N LYS A 104 7.26 8.89 0.08
CA LYS A 104 6.65 8.11 1.18
C LYS A 104 5.13 7.91 1.02
N THR A 105 4.42 8.96 0.59
CA THR A 105 2.96 8.90 0.38
C THR A 105 2.59 7.91 -0.73
N LEU A 106 3.30 7.94 -1.86
CA LEU A 106 3.10 6.98 -2.95
C LEU A 106 3.48 5.55 -2.51
N THR A 107 4.58 5.41 -1.76
CA THR A 107 5.04 4.11 -1.24
C THR A 107 3.98 3.42 -0.39
N ALA A 108 3.22 4.17 0.42
CA ALA A 108 2.19 3.64 1.29
C ALA A 108 1.02 2.98 0.54
N VAL A 109 0.82 3.27 -0.75
CA VAL A 109 -0.22 2.64 -1.58
C VAL A 109 -0.02 1.12 -1.66
N LEU A 110 1.23 0.65 -1.83
CA LEU A 110 1.52 -0.77 -2.03
C LEU A 110 1.08 -1.64 -0.83
N PRO A 111 1.58 -1.40 0.40
CA PRO A 111 1.16 -2.19 1.56
C PRO A 111 -0.29 -1.91 1.94
N SER A 112 -0.83 -0.70 1.72
CA SER A 112 -2.24 -0.43 2.04
C SER A 112 -3.17 -1.21 1.12
N TYR A 113 -2.86 -1.30 -0.18
CA TYR A 113 -3.63 -2.12 -1.12
C TYR A 113 -3.56 -3.59 -0.74
N LEU A 114 -2.35 -4.14 -0.54
CA LEU A 114 -2.16 -5.55 -0.18
C LEU A 114 -2.95 -5.93 1.07
N ASN A 115 -2.72 -5.23 2.19
CA ASN A 115 -3.36 -5.60 3.46
C ASN A 115 -4.87 -5.38 3.44
N ALA A 116 -5.38 -4.42 2.66
CA ALA A 116 -6.81 -4.21 2.50
C ALA A 116 -7.54 -5.40 1.83
N LEU A 117 -6.82 -6.30 1.15
CA LEU A 117 -7.40 -7.50 0.55
C LEU A 117 -7.92 -8.50 1.59
N SER A 118 -7.50 -8.41 2.86
CA SER A 118 -8.06 -9.25 3.93
C SER A 118 -9.50 -8.87 4.30
N GLY A 119 -9.91 -7.63 4.02
CA GLY A 119 -11.21 -7.09 4.40
C GLY A 119 -11.32 -6.61 5.86
N ASP A 120 -10.21 -6.61 6.62
CA ASP A 120 -10.21 -6.18 8.03
C ASP A 120 -9.97 -4.66 8.21
N GLY A 121 -9.78 -3.93 7.11
CA GLY A 121 -9.51 -2.51 7.10
C GLY A 121 -8.03 -2.16 7.34
N VAL A 122 -7.57 -1.07 6.71
CA VAL A 122 -6.22 -0.50 6.91
C VAL A 122 -6.32 0.92 7.42
N HIS A 123 -5.60 1.26 8.49
CA HIS A 123 -5.53 2.63 9.01
C HIS A 123 -4.22 3.31 8.59
N VAL A 124 -4.32 4.38 7.80
CA VAL A 124 -3.18 5.23 7.41
C VAL A 124 -3.20 6.50 8.26
N VAL A 125 -2.28 6.56 9.22
CA VAL A 125 -2.20 7.66 10.19
C VAL A 125 -1.24 8.75 9.71
N THR A 126 -1.70 9.99 9.74
CA THR A 126 -0.93 11.19 9.40
C THR A 126 -0.88 12.15 10.58
N VAL A 127 -0.06 13.20 10.48
CA VAL A 127 0.16 14.15 11.59
C VAL A 127 -0.91 15.23 11.73
N ASN A 128 -1.79 15.40 10.73
CA ASN A 128 -2.89 16.36 10.79
C ASN A 128 -3.99 16.05 9.75
N ASP A 129 -5.18 16.60 10.00
CA ASP A 129 -6.37 16.40 9.17
C ASP A 129 -6.18 16.85 7.71
N TYR A 130 -5.36 17.88 7.47
CA TYR A 130 -5.05 18.34 6.13
C TYR A 130 -4.33 17.25 5.32
N LEU A 131 -3.32 16.61 5.89
CA LEU A 131 -2.58 15.53 5.24
C LEU A 131 -3.44 14.28 5.10
N ALA A 132 -4.24 13.93 6.14
CA ALA A 132 -5.17 12.81 6.07
C ALA A 132 -6.14 12.99 4.89
N LYS A 133 -6.76 14.15 4.78
CA LYS A 133 -7.68 14.49 3.69
C LYS A 133 -6.98 14.45 2.34
N ARG A 134 -5.88 15.20 2.17
CA ARG A 134 -5.13 15.27 0.91
C ARG A 134 -4.69 13.88 0.44
N ASP A 135 -4.13 13.07 1.33
CA ASP A 135 -3.58 11.77 0.96
C ASP A 135 -4.70 10.76 0.67
N SER A 136 -5.81 10.79 1.41
CA SER A 136 -7.01 9.98 1.11
C SER A 136 -7.61 10.33 -0.26
N GLU A 137 -7.66 11.61 -0.62
CA GLU A 137 -8.18 12.06 -1.91
C GLU A 137 -7.23 11.72 -3.05
N TRP A 138 -5.91 11.90 -2.83
CA TRP A 138 -4.89 11.72 -3.86
C TRP A 138 -4.52 10.25 -4.08
N MET A 139 -4.04 9.55 -3.05
CA MET A 139 -3.67 8.13 -3.15
C MET A 139 -4.90 7.25 -3.27
N GLY A 140 -6.03 7.65 -2.67
CA GLY A 140 -7.28 6.95 -2.82
C GLY A 140 -7.81 6.91 -4.26
N ARG A 141 -7.29 7.70 -5.20
CA ARG A 141 -7.59 7.52 -6.64
C ARG A 141 -7.10 6.16 -7.14
N VAL A 142 -5.92 5.72 -6.69
CA VAL A 142 -5.35 4.42 -7.09
C VAL A 142 -6.15 3.28 -6.46
N HIS A 143 -6.45 3.38 -5.16
CA HIS A 143 -7.24 2.38 -4.45
C HIS A 143 -8.65 2.22 -5.04
N ARG A 144 -9.34 3.34 -5.32
CA ARG A 144 -10.67 3.33 -5.97
C ARG A 144 -10.63 2.81 -7.40
N PHE A 145 -9.57 3.12 -8.16
CA PHE A 145 -9.36 2.53 -9.48
C PHE A 145 -9.28 1.00 -9.41
N LEU A 146 -8.61 0.47 -8.38
CA LEU A 146 -8.53 -0.97 -8.09
C LEU A 146 -9.77 -1.53 -7.38
N GLY A 147 -10.83 -0.74 -7.20
CA GLY A 147 -12.10 -1.19 -6.64
C GLY A 147 -12.16 -1.27 -5.11
N LEU A 148 -11.24 -0.62 -4.40
CA LEU A 148 -11.30 -0.46 -2.94
C LEU A 148 -11.95 0.86 -2.54
N ASP A 149 -12.68 0.85 -1.42
CA ASP A 149 -13.23 2.03 -0.78
C ASP A 149 -12.19 2.71 0.11
N VAL A 150 -12.22 4.06 0.12
CA VAL A 150 -11.31 4.88 0.92
C VAL A 150 -12.09 5.89 1.75
N GLY A 151 -11.96 5.78 3.06
CA GLY A 151 -12.54 6.69 4.05
C GLY A 151 -11.50 7.65 4.64
N VAL A 152 -11.98 8.73 5.25
CA VAL A 152 -11.15 9.65 6.02
C VAL A 152 -11.88 10.11 7.28
N ILE A 153 -11.15 10.10 8.39
CA ILE A 153 -11.60 10.60 9.69
C ILE A 153 -11.03 12.01 9.89
N LEU A 154 -11.92 12.99 10.04
CA LEU A 154 -11.59 14.39 10.30
C LEU A 154 -12.21 14.85 11.63
N SER A 155 -11.65 15.91 12.19
CA SER A 155 -12.22 16.60 13.36
C SER A 155 -13.63 17.11 13.04
N GLY A 156 -14.57 16.88 13.95
CA GLY A 156 -15.97 17.34 13.80
C GLY A 156 -16.91 16.38 13.07
N LEU A 157 -16.43 15.25 12.52
CA LEU A 157 -17.33 14.22 11.98
C LEU A 157 -18.24 13.64 13.05
N THR A 158 -19.51 13.46 12.70
CA THR A 158 -20.51 12.75 13.50
C THR A 158 -20.16 11.26 13.67
N ALA A 159 -20.81 10.59 14.62
CA ALA A 159 -20.60 9.15 14.83
C ALA A 159 -20.98 8.30 13.61
N ASP A 160 -21.99 8.72 12.86
CA ASP A 160 -22.46 8.01 11.66
C ASP A 160 -21.46 8.16 10.51
N GLU A 161 -20.95 9.37 10.28
CA GLU A 161 -19.89 9.62 9.28
C GLU A 161 -18.61 8.86 9.61
N ARG A 162 -18.23 8.78 10.89
CA ARG A 162 -17.07 7.98 11.34
C ARG A 162 -17.29 6.50 11.07
N ARG A 163 -18.48 5.97 11.38
CA ARG A 163 -18.79 4.55 11.10
C ARG A 163 -18.72 4.25 9.60
N ALA A 164 -19.21 5.15 8.74
CA ALA A 164 -19.08 5.00 7.30
C ALA A 164 -17.61 5.03 6.83
N ALA A 165 -16.80 5.95 7.37
CA ALA A 165 -15.38 6.03 7.04
C ALA A 165 -14.59 4.78 7.48
N TYR A 166 -14.82 4.26 8.69
CA TYR A 166 -14.18 3.03 9.18
C TYR A 166 -14.64 1.76 8.46
N ALA A 167 -15.78 1.79 7.78
CA ALA A 167 -16.27 0.65 6.99
C ALA A 167 -15.57 0.53 5.62
N ALA A 168 -14.76 1.52 5.22
CA ALA A 168 -13.96 1.46 4.00
C ALA A 168 -12.80 0.47 4.14
N ASP A 169 -12.33 -0.08 3.01
CA ASP A 169 -11.17 -0.98 3.01
C ASP A 169 -9.90 -0.27 3.54
N ILE A 170 -9.77 1.05 3.30
CA ILE A 170 -8.66 1.88 3.78
C ILE A 170 -9.21 3.17 4.40
N THR A 171 -8.81 3.46 5.64
CA THR A 171 -9.22 4.67 6.37
C THR A 171 -8.00 5.54 6.69
N TYR A 172 -8.03 6.80 6.26
CA TYR A 172 -7.04 7.80 6.64
C TYR A 172 -7.48 8.56 7.89
N GLY A 173 -6.53 9.01 8.71
CA GLY A 173 -6.84 9.82 9.88
C GLY A 173 -5.62 10.39 10.58
N THR A 174 -5.85 10.92 11.78
CA THR A 174 -4.81 11.36 12.70
C THR A 174 -4.74 10.42 13.91
N ASN A 175 -3.74 10.61 14.75
CA ASN A 175 -3.55 9.84 16.00
C ASN A 175 -4.32 10.42 17.20
N ASN A 176 -5.06 11.52 17.01
CA ASN A 176 -5.82 12.21 18.05
C ASN A 176 -7.17 11.55 18.34
#